data_AF-A0A074V3Z1-F1
#
_entry.id   AF-A0A074V3Z1-F1
#
_cell.length_a   1.000
_cell.length_b   1.000
_cell.length_c   1.000
_cell.angle_alpha   90.00
_cell.angle_beta   90.00
_cell.angle_gamma   90.00
#
_symmetry.space_group_name_H-M   'P 1'
#
loop_
_entity.id
_entity.type
_entity.pdbx_description
1 polymer ?
#
loop_
_entity_poly.entity_id
_entity_poly.type
_entity_poly.pdbx_seq_one_letter_code
_entity_poly.pdbx_strand_id
1 'polypeptide(L)'
;MTDDTIDESNEIIERADYIEDSELEKKTVHDNVYFQSIHSALLDKGTVLLQGPRGSGKTHLMKYTWLLCKDNEKYPLCLYVTFNKYFFLEPLLKVKPNAIALFNTWCLTKILISTYELIIKLLEDKKEEEALPNDYLYFSFSKKELEDIIIRLEQGLSPTNEQEKITTKISVSSITNYIELITKKVGRKRTIILLDDAAMSLTPEYLYEFFDIVRTLKTPRISLKASVYPGTTEYGPKFHVAHEAKVISAWLDIQNSQYSTIFDDIAKLRFEKLNQIDRNIVELLKYASFGIPRSFLIMLREFSSSNNNTNQQRFNHTINLFCNVRVSEYLSLRNKMPRLENIINSGQVLFDKIITKTKEANTKDNKANTKQVIFGIEEYGNLLADRMIELLIEVGLLFPIGSISHGKNKDGSNRTYKRYIPHYAFLLNVKAFSENSRGFRPTQILQYINRNNTKHPVRANLKNLLGKEAYTNLHLNLPACTKCGTPRNNDIQKFCGHCGSQLIDGSVFNKCMEIPLHDIPSLTDWQKTKIQELRIKNVGEFITLPDPGSELRKIRRIGRIRAEIIIKKVSLHIDEYLS
;
A
#
# COMPACT_ATOMS: atom_id res chain seq x y z
N MET A 1 5.48 -47.67 1.89
CA MET A 1 4.05 -47.58 1.54
C MET A 1 3.39 -46.80 2.66
N THR A 2 2.99 -45.54 2.52
CA THR A 2 2.89 -44.59 1.41
C THR A 2 3.33 -43.24 1.98
N ASP A 3 4.32 -42.63 1.33
CA ASP A 3 4.82 -41.28 1.63
C ASP A 3 3.78 -40.29 1.06
N ASP A 4 2.89 -39.79 1.91
CA ASP A 4 2.05 -38.63 1.59
C ASP A 4 2.87 -37.36 1.87
N THR A 5 3.85 -37.10 1.01
CA THR A 5 4.45 -35.78 0.86
C THR A 5 3.42 -34.88 0.18
N ILE A 6 2.53 -34.29 0.98
CA ILE A 6 1.72 -33.15 0.56
C ILE A 6 2.71 -32.02 0.27
N ASP A 7 2.87 -31.73 -1.02
CA ASP A 7 3.62 -30.60 -1.57
C ASP A 7 2.95 -29.28 -1.13
N GLU A 8 3.26 -28.83 0.10
CA GLU A 8 2.87 -27.52 0.65
C GLU A 8 3.76 -26.38 0.10
N SER A 9 4.20 -26.45 -1.16
CA SER A 9 4.81 -25.31 -1.86
C SER A 9 3.76 -24.31 -2.35
N ASN A 10 2.93 -23.80 -1.44
CA ASN A 10 2.33 -22.49 -1.63
C ASN A 10 3.47 -21.47 -1.49
N GLU A 11 4.23 -21.28 -2.57
CA GLU A 11 5.20 -20.19 -2.67
C GLU A 11 4.45 -18.88 -2.39
N ILE A 12 4.64 -18.35 -1.18
CA ILE A 12 4.14 -17.04 -0.80
C ILE A 12 4.87 -16.03 -1.70
N ILE A 13 4.15 -15.09 -2.32
CA ILE A 13 4.81 -13.96 -2.97
C ILE A 13 5.39 -13.10 -1.85
N GLU A 14 6.69 -13.22 -1.66
CA GLU A 14 7.39 -12.46 -0.64
C GLU A 14 7.34 -10.96 -0.97
N ARG A 15 7.12 -10.14 0.07
CA ARG A 15 7.34 -8.69 -0.07
C ARG A 15 8.80 -8.49 -0.46
N ALA A 16 9.07 -7.47 -1.27
CA ALA A 16 10.44 -7.13 -1.64
C ALA A 16 11.33 -6.86 -0.42
N ASP A 17 10.74 -6.51 0.73
CA ASP A 17 11.42 -6.38 2.02
C ASP A 17 12.19 -7.64 2.44
N TYR A 18 11.71 -8.83 2.07
CA TYR A 18 12.28 -10.13 2.44
C TYR A 18 13.12 -10.79 1.33
N ILE A 19 13.26 -10.16 0.17
CA ILE A 19 14.09 -10.68 -0.93
C ILE A 19 15.54 -10.23 -0.70
N GLU A 20 16.46 -11.18 -0.73
CA GLU A 20 17.91 -10.95 -0.66
C GLU A 20 18.41 -10.09 -1.84
N ASP A 21 19.43 -9.26 -1.60
CA ASP A 21 19.94 -8.27 -2.58
C ASP A 21 20.33 -8.93 -3.93
N SER A 22 21.04 -10.06 -3.88
CA SER A 22 21.49 -10.80 -5.07
C SER A 22 20.34 -11.43 -5.88
N GLU A 23 19.21 -11.72 -5.22
CA GLU A 23 18.02 -12.27 -5.85
C GLU A 23 17.12 -11.16 -6.40
N LEU A 24 17.12 -10.01 -5.74
CA LEU A 24 16.38 -8.82 -6.16
C LEU A 24 16.81 -8.41 -7.57
N GLU A 25 18.12 -8.28 -7.82
CA GLU A 25 18.66 -7.88 -9.13
C GLU A 25 18.23 -8.84 -10.24
N LYS A 26 18.47 -10.15 -10.06
CA LYS A 26 18.15 -11.21 -11.04
C LYS A 26 16.68 -11.25 -11.41
N LYS A 27 15.80 -10.91 -10.46
CA LYS A 27 14.37 -10.99 -10.67
C LYS A 27 13.74 -9.62 -11.01
N THR A 28 14.54 -8.57 -11.25
CA THR A 28 14.03 -7.23 -11.60
C THR A 28 14.05 -7.00 -13.11
N VAL A 29 12.92 -6.55 -13.66
CA VAL A 29 12.84 -6.06 -15.03
C VAL A 29 13.37 -4.63 -15.06
N HIS A 30 14.52 -4.40 -15.70
CA HIS A 30 15.19 -3.10 -15.70
C HIS A 30 15.39 -2.50 -17.10
N ASP A 31 15.35 -3.30 -18.17
CA ASP A 31 15.61 -2.83 -19.54
C ASP A 31 14.41 -2.12 -20.21
N ASN A 32 13.24 -2.15 -19.59
CA ASN A 32 12.06 -1.52 -20.14
C ASN A 32 12.06 0.00 -19.88
N VAL A 33 11.76 0.80 -20.92
CA VAL A 33 11.70 2.27 -20.86
C VAL A 33 10.81 2.77 -19.72
N TYR A 34 9.71 2.07 -19.42
CA TYR A 34 8.83 2.40 -18.30
C TYR A 34 9.58 2.40 -16.97
N PHE A 35 10.28 1.31 -16.63
CA PHE A 35 11.02 1.20 -15.38
C PHE A 35 12.21 2.14 -15.35
N GLN A 36 12.94 2.29 -16.47
CA GLN A 36 14.04 3.24 -16.58
C GLN A 36 13.60 4.67 -16.29
N SER A 37 12.41 5.07 -16.75
CA SER A 37 11.86 6.41 -16.47
C SER A 37 11.60 6.64 -14.97
N ILE A 38 11.12 5.60 -14.26
CA ILE A 38 10.88 5.66 -12.81
C ILE A 38 12.21 5.72 -12.07
N HIS A 39 13.16 4.84 -12.38
CA HIS A 39 14.48 4.84 -11.73
C HIS A 39 15.22 6.15 -11.98
N SER A 40 15.15 6.71 -13.20
CA SER A 40 15.71 8.02 -13.51
C SER A 40 15.09 9.12 -12.64
N ALA A 41 13.77 9.09 -12.43
CA ALA A 41 13.10 10.04 -11.54
C ALA A 41 13.51 9.84 -10.06
N LEU A 42 13.61 8.59 -9.59
CA LEU A 42 14.07 8.27 -8.24
C LEU A 42 15.55 8.62 -8.00
N LEU A 43 16.36 8.64 -9.07
CA LEU A 43 17.72 9.11 -9.02
C LEU A 43 17.81 10.64 -9.09
N ASP A 44 16.80 11.35 -9.60
CA ASP A 44 16.88 12.81 -9.84
C ASP A 44 17.03 13.66 -8.55
N LYS A 45 17.43 14.93 -8.70
CA LYS A 45 17.62 15.89 -7.61
C LYS A 45 16.32 16.38 -6.96
N GLY A 46 15.20 16.33 -7.69
CA GLY A 46 13.91 16.77 -7.18
C GLY A 46 13.34 15.84 -6.10
N THR A 47 12.42 16.34 -5.27
CA THR A 47 11.60 15.45 -4.42
C THR A 47 10.64 14.69 -5.33
N VAL A 48 10.46 13.39 -5.10
CA VAL A 48 9.53 12.57 -5.88
C VAL A 48 8.55 11.87 -4.96
N LEU A 49 7.29 11.83 -5.37
CA LEU A 49 6.25 11.01 -4.78
C LEU A 49 5.94 9.86 -5.72
N LEU A 50 6.35 8.65 -5.35
CA LEU A 50 6.09 7.43 -6.11
C LEU A 50 4.70 6.91 -5.74
N GLN A 51 3.71 7.21 -6.57
CA GLN A 51 2.29 6.98 -6.28
C GLN A 51 1.78 5.69 -6.90
N GLY A 52 1.03 4.88 -6.15
CA GLY A 52 0.32 3.73 -6.71
C GLY A 52 -0.41 2.92 -5.64
N PRO A 53 -1.38 2.08 -6.03
CA PRO A 53 -2.12 1.25 -5.09
C PRO A 53 -1.21 0.19 -4.47
N ARG A 54 -1.73 -0.52 -3.47
CA ARG A 54 -1.00 -1.62 -2.83
C ARG A 54 -0.68 -2.72 -3.85
N GLY A 55 0.58 -3.17 -3.85
CA GLY A 55 1.09 -4.19 -4.77
C GLY A 55 1.55 -3.70 -6.14
N SER A 56 1.55 -2.38 -6.40
CA SER A 56 2.03 -1.81 -7.68
C SER A 56 3.55 -1.89 -7.87
N GLY A 57 4.31 -2.27 -6.83
CA GLY A 57 5.76 -2.45 -6.89
C GLY A 57 6.60 -1.30 -6.34
N LYS A 58 6.01 -0.34 -5.60
CA LYS A 58 6.73 0.83 -5.02
C LYS A 58 7.99 0.44 -4.23
N THR A 59 7.85 -0.41 -3.22
CA THR A 59 8.96 -0.98 -2.43
C THR A 59 10.03 -1.62 -3.30
N HIS A 60 9.62 -2.42 -4.30
CA HIS A 60 10.55 -3.10 -5.20
C HIS A 60 11.37 -2.10 -6.04
N LEU A 61 10.71 -1.08 -6.58
CA LEU A 61 11.34 -0.02 -7.37
C LEU A 61 12.32 0.81 -6.52
N MET A 62 11.95 1.12 -5.27
CA MET A 62 12.84 1.82 -4.34
C MET A 62 14.05 0.97 -3.95
N LYS A 63 13.84 -0.29 -3.52
CA LYS A 63 14.94 -1.20 -3.18
C LYS A 63 15.91 -1.41 -4.34
N TYR A 64 15.41 -1.60 -5.57
CA TYR A 64 16.28 -1.73 -6.74
C TYR A 64 17.07 -0.43 -7.01
N THR A 65 16.44 0.74 -6.84
CA THR A 65 17.16 2.03 -6.96
C THR A 65 18.25 2.18 -5.89
N TRP A 66 18.00 1.69 -4.68
CA TRP A 66 19.00 1.65 -3.62
C TRP A 66 20.19 0.76 -3.99
N LEU A 67 19.92 -0.44 -4.52
CA LEU A 67 20.96 -1.36 -4.98
C LEU A 67 21.81 -0.73 -6.11
N LEU A 68 21.17 -0.12 -7.12
CA LEU A 68 21.88 0.59 -8.19
C LEU A 68 22.84 1.66 -7.65
N CYS A 69 22.42 2.43 -6.64
CA CYS A 69 23.26 3.45 -6.02
C CYS A 69 24.42 2.86 -5.21
N LYS A 70 24.19 1.73 -4.55
CA LYS A 70 25.20 1.00 -3.78
C LYS A 70 26.36 0.61 -4.70
N ASP A 71 26.05 -0.02 -5.83
CA ASP A 71 27.05 -0.64 -6.71
C ASP A 71 27.76 0.35 -7.65
N ASN A 72 27.26 1.59 -7.76
CA ASN A 72 27.81 2.58 -8.69
C ASN A 72 28.14 3.91 -8.01
N GLU A 73 29.44 4.21 -7.89
CA GLU A 73 29.96 5.42 -7.27
C GLU A 73 29.53 6.73 -7.94
N LYS A 74 29.15 6.69 -9.22
CA LYS A 74 28.65 7.87 -9.96
C LYS A 74 27.25 8.29 -9.51
N TYR A 75 26.50 7.38 -8.91
CA TYR A 75 25.18 7.66 -8.38
C TYR A 75 25.24 8.30 -6.98
N PRO A 76 24.15 8.92 -6.52
CA PRO A 76 24.06 9.47 -5.17
C PRO A 76 24.31 8.40 -4.10
N LEU A 77 24.73 8.83 -2.92
CA LEU A 77 24.58 7.98 -1.73
C LEU A 77 23.07 7.73 -1.53
N CYS A 78 22.64 6.49 -1.32
CA CYS A 78 21.23 6.16 -1.21
C CYS A 78 20.91 5.57 0.16
N LEU A 79 20.07 6.28 0.92
CA LEU A 79 19.48 5.79 2.16
C LEU A 79 18.12 5.17 1.85
N TYR A 80 17.84 3.99 2.40
CA TYR A 80 16.53 3.34 2.32
C TYR A 80 15.95 3.24 3.73
N VAL A 81 14.77 3.81 3.94
CA VAL A 81 14.10 3.90 5.24
C VAL A 81 12.65 3.44 5.07
N THR A 82 12.20 2.53 5.92
CA THR A 82 10.81 2.03 5.93
C THR A 82 10.03 2.59 7.11
N PHE A 83 8.76 2.94 6.90
CA PHE A 83 7.86 3.46 7.93
C PHE A 83 6.65 2.56 8.21
N ASN A 84 6.69 1.28 7.79
CA ASN A 84 5.61 0.30 7.93
C ASN A 84 5.03 0.13 9.35
N LYS A 85 5.82 0.39 10.40
CA LYS A 85 5.39 0.25 11.82
C LYS A 85 4.81 1.53 12.44
N TYR A 86 4.52 2.56 11.67
CA TYR A 86 4.08 3.83 12.25
C TYR A 86 2.82 3.72 13.12
N PHE A 87 1.94 2.76 12.84
CA PHE A 87 0.69 2.58 13.56
C PHE A 87 0.86 2.18 15.01
N PHE A 88 2.00 1.60 15.35
CA PHE A 88 2.37 1.30 16.71
C PHE A 88 2.49 2.58 17.56
N LEU A 89 2.67 3.74 16.91
CA LEU A 89 2.67 5.04 17.56
C LEU A 89 1.26 5.64 17.72
N GLU A 90 0.25 5.20 16.95
CA GLU A 90 -1.12 5.78 16.99
C GLU A 90 -1.72 5.88 18.40
N PRO A 91 -1.53 4.90 19.32
CA PRO A 91 -1.98 5.04 20.71
C PRO A 91 -1.41 6.28 21.43
N LEU A 92 -0.19 6.71 21.10
CA LEU A 92 0.44 7.89 21.70
C LEU A 92 -0.37 9.15 21.41
N LEU A 93 -1.00 9.28 20.24
CA LEU A 93 -1.84 10.46 19.91
C LEU A 93 -2.96 10.70 20.92
N LYS A 94 -3.41 9.64 21.60
CA LYS A 94 -4.54 9.71 22.54
C LYS A 94 -4.09 9.92 23.97
N VAL A 95 -2.94 9.36 24.32
CA VAL A 95 -2.44 9.31 25.69
C VAL A 95 -1.48 10.46 25.98
N LYS A 96 -0.80 11.00 24.96
CA LYS A 96 0.33 11.92 25.13
C LYS A 96 0.14 13.25 24.38
N PRO A 97 0.19 14.40 25.08
CA PRO A 97 0.13 15.71 24.43
C PRO A 97 1.27 15.97 23.43
N ASN A 98 2.44 15.37 23.64
CA ASN A 98 3.63 15.52 22.80
C ASN A 98 3.78 14.41 21.74
N ALA A 99 2.72 13.67 21.41
CA ALA A 99 2.77 12.54 20.47
C ALA A 99 3.35 12.88 19.10
N ILE A 100 3.08 14.09 18.57
CA ILE A 100 3.63 14.55 17.29
C ILE A 100 5.15 14.72 17.38
N ALA A 101 5.67 15.27 18.49
CA ALA A 101 7.10 15.38 18.71
C ALA A 101 7.76 13.99 18.84
N LEU A 102 7.09 13.03 19.49
CA LEU A 102 7.56 11.65 19.58
C LEU A 102 7.60 10.98 18.20
N PHE A 103 6.60 11.21 17.35
CA PHE A 103 6.58 10.72 15.98
C PHE A 103 7.69 11.36 15.12
N ASN A 104 7.94 12.66 15.28
CA ASN A 104 9.06 13.33 14.65
C ASN A 104 10.40 12.67 15.03
N THR A 105 10.63 12.50 16.34
CA THR A 105 11.81 11.79 16.86
C THR A 105 11.93 10.37 16.30
N TRP A 106 10.83 9.62 16.22
CA TRP A 106 10.81 8.28 15.63
C TRP A 106 11.27 8.31 14.17
N CYS A 107 10.71 9.20 13.34
CA CYS A 107 11.08 9.32 11.93
C CYS A 107 12.57 9.64 11.74
N LEU A 108 13.04 10.66 12.46
CA LEU A 108 14.42 11.12 12.43
C LEU A 108 15.40 10.04 12.92
N THR A 109 15.02 9.29 13.97
CA THR A 109 15.81 8.17 14.49
C THR A 109 15.92 7.04 13.47
N LYS A 110 14.86 6.71 12.73
CA LYS A 110 14.93 5.70 11.65
C LYS A 110 15.88 6.11 10.54
N ILE A 111 15.86 7.38 10.13
CA ILE A 111 16.80 7.90 9.12
C ILE A 111 18.26 7.79 9.63
N LEU A 112 18.50 8.07 10.90
CA LEU A 112 19.82 7.88 11.52
C LEU A 112 20.24 6.42 11.50
N ILE A 113 19.39 5.50 11.96
CA ILE A 113 19.68 4.05 11.94
C ILE A 113 20.05 3.60 10.53
N SER A 114 19.26 3.96 9.52
CA SER A 114 19.57 3.62 8.11
C SER A 114 20.87 4.24 7.62
N THR A 115 21.26 5.40 8.15
CA THR A 115 22.56 6.03 7.86
C THR A 115 23.71 5.20 8.45
N TYR A 116 23.59 4.77 9.71
CA TYR A 116 24.58 3.89 10.35
C TYR A 116 24.73 2.56 9.60
N GLU A 117 23.61 1.91 9.24
CA GLU A 117 23.62 0.63 8.50
C GLU A 117 24.28 0.75 7.14
N LEU A 118 24.01 1.85 6.41
CA LEU A 118 24.63 2.08 5.12
C LEU A 118 26.15 2.25 5.25
N ILE A 119 26.62 2.99 6.26
CA ILE A 119 28.06 3.20 6.45
C ILE A 119 28.75 1.89 6.79
N ILE A 120 28.20 1.10 7.72
CA ILE A 120 28.77 -0.20 8.09
C ILE A 120 28.88 -1.10 6.86
N LYS A 121 27.82 -1.22 6.06
CA LYS A 121 27.85 -1.99 4.81
C LYS A 121 28.93 -1.51 3.82
N LEU A 122 29.09 -0.19 3.69
CA LEU A 122 30.10 0.38 2.79
C LEU A 122 31.54 0.13 3.28
N LEU A 123 31.76 0.04 4.59
CA LEU A 123 33.07 -0.25 5.19
C LEU A 123 33.41 -1.74 5.13
N GLU A 124 32.42 -2.62 5.37
CA GLU A 124 32.54 -4.07 5.21
C GLU A 124 32.96 -4.43 3.77
N ASP A 125 32.30 -3.84 2.76
CA ASP A 125 32.62 -4.06 1.33
C ASP A 125 34.05 -3.59 0.98
N LYS A 126 34.57 -2.59 1.70
CA LYS A 126 35.95 -2.08 1.55
C LYS A 126 36.99 -2.84 2.38
N LYS A 127 36.58 -3.82 3.20
CA LYS A 127 37.42 -4.55 4.16
C LYS A 127 38.18 -3.61 5.12
N GLU A 128 37.61 -2.44 5.42
CA GLU A 128 38.32 -1.39 6.16
C GLU A 128 38.20 -1.54 7.68
N GLU A 129 37.10 -2.06 8.25
CA GLU A 129 36.92 -2.37 9.69
C GLU A 129 35.51 -2.92 10.00
N GLU A 130 35.31 -3.65 11.12
CA GLU A 130 33.97 -4.06 11.65
C GLU A 130 33.26 -2.93 12.45
N ALA A 131 33.98 -1.87 12.80
CA ALA A 131 33.48 -0.73 13.57
C ALA A 131 33.56 0.57 12.75
N LEU A 132 32.70 1.55 13.04
CA LEU A 132 32.76 2.87 12.42
C LEU A 132 34.05 3.60 12.84
N PRO A 133 34.92 4.03 11.90
CA PRO A 133 36.08 4.83 12.22
C PRO A 133 35.65 6.15 12.86
N ASN A 134 36.47 6.69 13.77
CA ASN A 134 36.16 7.92 14.51
C ASN A 134 35.75 9.11 13.61
N ASP A 135 36.32 9.16 12.41
CA ASP A 135 36.03 10.17 11.38
C ASP A 135 34.60 10.14 10.81
N TYR A 136 33.86 9.05 11.05
CA TYR A 136 32.45 8.86 10.65
C TYR A 136 31.49 9.04 11.83
N LEU A 137 32.00 9.26 13.05
CA LEU A 137 31.19 9.53 14.23
C LEU A 137 30.84 11.02 14.31
N TYR A 138 29.55 11.32 14.16
CA TYR A 138 29.00 12.66 14.42
C TYR A 138 28.31 12.74 15.78
N PHE A 139 27.74 11.62 16.23
CA PHE A 139 27.05 11.50 17.50
C PHE A 139 27.83 10.61 18.47
N SER A 140 27.66 10.89 19.76
CA SER A 140 28.29 10.12 20.84
C SER A 140 27.52 8.85 21.22
N PHE A 141 26.37 8.60 20.59
CA PHE A 141 25.51 7.45 20.87
C PHE A 141 25.64 6.40 19.75
N SER A 142 25.41 5.15 20.14
CA SER A 142 25.49 3.95 19.31
C SER A 142 24.19 3.68 18.56
N LYS A 143 24.29 2.84 17.51
CA LYS A 143 23.11 2.30 16.81
C LYS A 143 22.14 1.61 17.76
N LYS A 144 22.64 0.83 18.72
CA LYS A 144 21.84 0.07 19.68
C LYS A 144 20.96 0.98 20.54
N GLU A 145 21.50 2.11 21.00
CA GLU A 145 20.72 3.09 21.77
C GLU A 145 19.58 3.71 20.93
N LEU A 146 19.78 3.90 19.62
CA LEU A 146 18.73 4.35 18.70
C LEU A 146 17.66 3.29 18.48
N GLU A 147 18.07 2.03 18.31
CA GLU A 147 17.16 0.88 18.19
C GLU A 147 16.29 0.72 19.45
N ASP A 148 16.87 0.86 20.64
CA ASP A 148 16.16 0.81 21.92
C ASP A 148 15.11 1.95 22.05
N ILE A 149 15.40 3.13 21.49
CA ILE A 149 14.43 4.24 21.41
C ILE A 149 13.28 3.89 20.47
N ILE A 150 13.57 3.33 19.29
CA ILE A 150 12.53 2.92 18.32
C ILE A 150 11.63 1.85 18.93
N ILE A 151 12.20 0.80 19.53
CA ILE A 151 11.45 -0.29 20.16
C ILE A 151 10.51 0.27 21.22
N ARG A 152 11.00 1.20 22.05
CA ARG A 152 10.20 1.81 23.11
C ARG A 152 9.05 2.66 22.57
N LEU A 153 9.29 3.46 21.54
CA LEU A 153 8.25 4.26 20.89
C LEU A 153 7.20 3.37 20.20
N GLU A 154 7.63 2.28 19.55
CA GLU A 154 6.76 1.27 18.95
C GLU A 154 5.99 0.44 20.01
N GLN A 155 6.40 0.46 21.28
CA GLN A 155 5.60 -0.06 22.40
C GLN A 155 4.58 0.95 22.93
N GLY A 156 4.46 2.13 22.32
CA GLY A 156 3.60 3.21 22.80
C GLY A 156 4.11 3.86 24.10
N LEU A 157 5.40 3.74 24.39
CA LEU A 157 6.03 4.31 25.59
C LEU A 157 6.87 5.54 25.23
N SER A 158 6.87 6.55 26.10
CA SER A 158 7.77 7.71 25.98
C SER A 158 9.20 7.32 26.34
N PRO A 159 10.23 7.94 25.73
CA PRO A 159 11.63 7.73 26.07
C PRO A 159 11.90 7.83 27.59
N THR A 160 12.87 7.08 28.09
CA THR A 160 13.35 7.24 29.49
C THR A 160 14.17 8.53 29.62
N ASN A 161 14.42 8.99 30.86
CA ASN A 161 15.25 10.18 31.10
C ASN A 161 16.64 10.10 30.44
N GLU A 162 17.25 8.91 30.38
CA GLU A 162 18.54 8.72 29.70
C GLU A 162 18.39 8.81 28.17
N GLN A 163 17.32 8.22 27.62
CA GLN A 163 17.01 8.31 26.20
C GLN A 163 16.61 9.73 25.79
N GLU A 164 16.00 10.53 26.67
CA GLU A 164 15.69 11.94 26.41
C GLU A 164 16.95 12.76 26.13
N LYS A 165 18.07 12.49 26.82
CA LYS A 165 19.37 13.12 26.54
C LYS A 165 19.90 12.82 25.14
N ILE A 166 19.50 11.68 24.56
CA ILE A 166 19.83 11.29 23.18
C ILE A 166 18.88 11.97 22.20
N THR A 167 17.57 11.81 22.40
CA THR A 167 16.54 12.32 21.48
C THR A 167 16.57 13.84 21.32
N THR A 168 16.93 14.59 22.38
CA THR A 168 17.12 16.05 22.31
C THR A 168 18.25 16.50 21.38
N LYS A 169 19.21 15.63 21.07
CA LYS A 169 20.28 15.89 20.09
C LYS A 169 19.86 15.53 18.66
N ILE A 170 18.76 14.79 18.49
CA ILE A 170 18.23 14.36 17.20
C ILE A 170 17.30 15.46 16.68
N SER A 171 17.71 16.11 15.61
CA SER A 171 16.93 17.16 14.95
C SER A 171 17.15 17.09 13.44
N VAL A 172 16.27 17.76 12.69
CA VAL A 172 16.42 17.87 11.24
C VAL A 172 17.78 18.43 10.86
N SER A 173 18.27 19.45 11.59
CA SER A 173 19.58 20.07 11.31
C SER A 173 20.75 19.13 11.64
N SER A 174 20.72 18.42 12.77
CA SER A 174 21.80 17.50 13.13
C SER A 174 21.88 16.32 12.16
N ILE A 175 20.74 15.81 11.69
CA ILE A 175 20.67 14.74 10.67
C ILE A 175 21.16 15.22 9.32
N THR A 176 20.71 16.40 8.86
CA THR A 176 21.17 16.98 7.60
C THR A 176 22.69 17.14 7.58
N ASN A 177 23.26 17.72 8.64
CA ASN A 177 24.71 17.89 8.76
C ASN A 177 25.44 16.55 8.75
N TYR A 178 24.90 15.55 9.46
CA TYR A 178 25.50 14.24 9.50
C TYR A 178 25.48 13.56 8.12
N ILE A 179 24.33 13.55 7.44
CA ILE A 179 24.22 12.97 6.10
C ILE A 179 25.16 13.67 5.13
N GLU A 180 25.25 15.00 5.14
CA GLU A 180 26.18 15.73 4.26
C GLU A 180 27.65 15.42 4.55
N LEU A 181 28.04 15.29 5.83
CA LEU A 181 29.38 14.85 6.23
C LEU A 181 29.70 13.47 5.63
N ILE A 182 28.80 12.50 5.81
CA ILE A 182 28.97 11.13 5.31
C ILE A 182 29.01 11.11 3.78
N THR A 183 28.13 11.87 3.13
CA THR A 183 28.10 12.01 1.67
C THR A 183 29.47 12.44 1.14
N LYS A 184 30.08 13.44 1.79
CA LYS A 184 31.42 13.94 1.44
C LYS A 184 32.52 12.90 1.72
N LYS A 185 32.47 12.23 2.88
CA LYS A 185 33.47 11.22 3.28
C LYS A 185 33.49 10.02 2.32
N VAL A 186 32.33 9.56 1.88
CA VAL A 186 32.18 8.46 0.90
C VAL A 186 32.46 8.92 -0.54
N GLY A 187 32.74 10.21 -0.77
CA GLY A 187 33.08 10.73 -2.11
C GLY A 187 31.88 10.89 -3.05
N ARG A 188 30.64 10.83 -2.53
CA ARG A 188 29.43 11.03 -3.33
C ARG A 188 29.10 12.52 -3.44
N LYS A 189 28.46 12.95 -4.53
CA LYS A 189 28.11 14.37 -4.77
C LYS A 189 26.88 14.84 -3.98
N ARG A 190 25.96 13.91 -3.69
CA ARG A 190 24.67 14.16 -3.04
C ARG A 190 24.10 12.85 -2.49
N THR A 191 23.04 12.97 -1.70
CA THR A 191 22.29 11.86 -1.11
C THR A 191 20.84 11.86 -1.61
N ILE A 192 20.32 10.66 -1.83
CA ILE A 192 18.88 10.41 -1.96
C ILE A 192 18.40 9.62 -0.74
N ILE A 193 17.24 10.00 -0.21
CA ILE A 193 16.59 9.25 0.86
C ILE A 193 15.30 8.67 0.30
N LEU A 194 15.24 7.35 0.19
CA LEU A 194 14.07 6.58 -0.20
C LEU A 194 13.27 6.28 1.06
N LEU A 195 12.05 6.81 1.13
CA LEU A 195 11.12 6.69 2.24
C LEU A 195 9.98 5.77 1.77
N ASP A 196 10.11 4.48 2.09
CA ASP A 196 9.14 3.45 1.71
C ASP A 196 8.07 3.25 2.79
N ASP A 197 6.87 2.85 2.36
CA ASP A 197 5.64 2.85 3.17
C ASP A 197 5.39 4.20 3.88
N ALA A 198 5.77 5.29 3.22
CA ALA A 198 5.64 6.66 3.71
C ALA A 198 4.19 7.20 3.73
N ALA A 199 3.28 6.62 2.93
CA ALA A 199 1.87 6.98 2.98
C ALA A 199 1.15 6.20 4.07
N MET A 200 1.12 6.84 5.23
CA MET A 200 0.38 6.49 6.41
C MET A 200 -1.11 6.82 6.22
N SER A 201 -1.86 6.04 5.43
CA SER A 201 -3.20 6.42 4.90
C SER A 201 -4.27 6.76 5.96
N LEU A 202 -3.96 6.55 7.24
CA LEU A 202 -4.93 6.38 8.31
C LEU A 202 -4.67 7.28 9.53
N THR A 203 -3.63 8.12 9.50
CA THR A 203 -3.32 9.06 10.61
C THR A 203 -2.84 10.40 10.05
N PRO A 204 -3.76 11.30 9.65
CA PRO A 204 -3.43 12.58 9.02
C PRO A 204 -2.43 13.42 9.80
N GLU A 205 -2.52 13.43 11.13
CA GLU A 205 -1.64 14.21 11.99
C GLU A 205 -0.18 13.80 11.84
N TYR A 206 0.08 12.51 11.69
CA TYR A 206 1.42 12.00 11.43
C TYR A 206 1.86 12.26 10.00
N LEU A 207 0.98 12.14 9.01
CA LEU A 207 1.32 12.49 7.63
C LEU A 207 1.74 13.97 7.51
N TYR A 208 1.07 14.88 8.20
CA TYR A 208 1.39 16.30 8.19
C TYR A 208 2.81 16.55 8.73
N GLU A 209 3.14 15.91 9.85
CA GLU A 209 4.47 15.99 10.44
C GLU A 209 5.52 15.33 9.55
N PHE A 210 5.20 14.16 8.97
CA PHE A 210 6.07 13.43 8.06
C PHE A 210 6.44 14.27 6.84
N PHE A 211 5.46 14.90 6.19
CA PHE A 211 5.73 15.75 5.03
C PHE A 211 6.41 17.07 5.40
N ASP A 212 6.24 17.58 6.63
CA ASP A 212 7.05 18.70 7.12
C ASP A 212 8.53 18.30 7.30
N ILE A 213 8.80 17.09 7.78
CA ILE A 213 10.15 16.51 7.81
C ILE A 213 10.69 16.37 6.39
N VAL A 214 9.90 15.86 5.45
CA VAL A 214 10.31 15.71 4.03
C VAL A 214 10.68 17.06 3.41
N ARG A 215 9.88 18.09 3.68
CA ARG A 215 10.13 19.45 3.22
C ARG A 215 11.40 20.04 3.81
N THR A 216 11.65 19.81 5.09
CA THR A 216 12.71 20.48 5.85
C THR A 216 14.07 19.77 5.72
N LEU A 217 14.11 18.44 5.55
CA LEU A 217 15.35 17.69 5.28
C LEU A 217 15.90 17.92 3.87
N LYS A 218 15.08 18.45 2.95
CA LYS A 218 15.49 18.71 1.57
C LYS A 218 16.56 19.80 1.53
N THR A 219 17.72 19.50 0.94
CA THR A 219 18.78 20.47 0.65
C THR A 219 19.22 20.35 -0.81
N PRO A 220 20.07 21.26 -1.34
CA PRO A 220 20.67 21.06 -2.67
C PRO A 220 21.46 19.75 -2.80
N ARG A 221 21.88 19.16 -1.68
CA ARG A 221 22.64 17.89 -1.61
C ARG A 221 21.80 16.72 -1.10
N ILE A 222 20.60 16.93 -0.56
CA ILE A 222 19.74 15.87 -0.04
C ILE A 222 18.38 15.96 -0.72
N SER A 223 17.97 14.88 -1.40
CA SER A 223 16.67 14.81 -2.07
C SER A 223 15.87 13.61 -1.62
N LEU A 224 14.57 13.80 -1.41
CA LEU A 224 13.72 12.82 -0.75
C LEU A 224 12.76 12.18 -1.76
N LYS A 225 12.53 10.88 -1.62
CA LYS A 225 11.68 10.10 -2.51
C LYS A 225 10.72 9.30 -1.63
N ALA A 226 9.43 9.62 -1.66
CA ALA A 226 8.44 8.99 -0.78
C ALA A 226 7.44 8.15 -1.56
N SER A 227 7.15 6.94 -1.09
CA SER A 227 6.09 6.10 -1.65
C SER A 227 4.74 6.58 -1.12
N VAL A 228 3.77 6.84 -2.01
CA VAL A 228 2.46 7.36 -1.60
C VAL A 228 1.27 6.60 -2.19
N TYR A 229 0.11 6.69 -1.53
CA TYR A 229 -1.14 6.13 -2.04
C TYR A 229 -1.93 7.16 -2.85
N PRO A 230 -2.54 6.76 -3.97
CA PRO A 230 -3.37 7.65 -4.76
C PRO A 230 -4.67 7.98 -4.02
N GLY A 231 -5.02 9.26 -3.98
CA GLY A 231 -6.28 9.74 -3.42
C GLY A 231 -6.27 10.01 -1.92
N THR A 232 -5.63 9.18 -1.09
CA THR A 232 -5.81 9.26 0.37
C THR A 232 -4.65 9.82 1.17
N THR A 233 -3.48 9.99 0.56
CA THR A 233 -2.33 10.62 1.23
C THR A 233 -2.59 12.11 1.43
N GLU A 234 -2.68 12.53 2.69
CA GLU A 234 -2.86 13.93 3.06
C GLU A 234 -1.51 14.59 3.37
N TYR A 235 -1.14 15.63 2.62
CA TYR A 235 0.19 16.24 2.73
C TYR A 235 0.28 17.34 3.82
N GLY A 236 -0.87 17.78 4.33
CA GLY A 236 -0.95 18.88 5.28
C GLY A 236 -0.75 20.26 4.65
N PRO A 237 -0.96 21.34 5.43
CA PRO A 237 -0.97 22.71 4.90
C PRO A 237 0.43 23.23 4.53
N LYS A 238 1.49 22.62 5.07
CA LYS A 238 2.86 23.05 4.85
C LYS A 238 3.50 22.43 3.61
N PHE A 239 2.94 21.35 3.06
CA PHE A 239 3.52 20.64 1.93
C PHE A 239 2.67 20.79 0.66
N HIS A 240 3.15 21.59 -0.28
CA HIS A 240 2.46 21.86 -1.54
C HIS A 240 3.03 21.01 -2.66
N VAL A 241 2.38 19.86 -2.93
CA VAL A 241 2.85 18.86 -3.91
C VAL A 241 3.29 19.48 -5.23
N ALA A 242 2.47 20.35 -5.85
CA ALA A 242 2.76 20.94 -7.16
C ALA A 242 4.05 21.78 -7.22
N HIS A 243 4.50 22.32 -6.09
CA HIS A 243 5.70 23.15 -6.00
C HIS A 243 6.88 22.41 -5.36
N GLU A 244 6.62 21.38 -4.57
CA GLU A 244 7.64 20.74 -3.75
C GLU A 244 8.11 19.40 -4.27
N ALA A 245 7.28 18.68 -5.04
CA ALA A 245 7.58 17.35 -5.53
C ALA A 245 7.00 17.02 -6.92
N LYS A 246 7.65 16.07 -7.59
CA LYS A 246 7.15 15.44 -8.82
C LYS A 246 6.39 14.16 -8.46
N VAL A 247 5.15 14.01 -8.92
CA VAL A 247 4.41 12.75 -8.77
C VAL A 247 4.76 11.83 -9.93
N ILE A 248 5.18 10.61 -9.62
CA ILE A 248 5.45 9.54 -10.59
C ILE A 248 4.53 8.38 -10.27
N SER A 249 3.76 7.91 -11.25
CA SER A 249 2.92 6.73 -11.09
C SER A 249 3.75 5.46 -11.17
N ALA A 250 3.66 4.63 -10.14
CA ALA A 250 4.03 3.21 -10.18
C ALA A 250 2.87 2.33 -10.67
N TRP A 251 1.66 2.89 -10.78
CA TRP A 251 0.49 2.19 -11.30
C TRP A 251 0.49 2.24 -12.83
N LEU A 252 0.71 1.09 -13.46
CA LEU A 252 0.80 1.00 -14.92
C LEU A 252 -0.59 1.17 -15.56
N ASP A 253 -0.76 2.18 -16.40
CA ASP A 253 -2.01 2.40 -17.14
C ASP A 253 -2.24 1.23 -18.11
N ILE A 254 -3.44 0.65 -18.06
CA ILE A 254 -3.87 -0.44 -18.94
C ILE A 254 -3.90 -0.06 -20.42
N GLN A 255 -3.88 1.24 -20.72
CA GLN A 255 -3.82 1.80 -22.06
C GLN A 255 -2.37 2.00 -22.56
N ASN A 256 -1.37 1.70 -21.75
CA ASN A 256 0.04 1.79 -22.15
C ASN A 256 0.32 0.82 -23.32
N SER A 257 0.97 1.29 -24.38
CA SER A 257 1.29 0.47 -25.56
C SER A 257 2.23 -0.70 -25.25
N GLN A 258 3.05 -0.59 -24.20
CA GLN A 258 3.97 -1.61 -23.70
C GLN A 258 3.37 -2.44 -22.56
N TYR A 259 2.07 -2.30 -22.25
CA TYR A 259 1.44 -2.97 -21.11
C TYR A 259 1.66 -4.49 -21.13
N SER A 260 1.29 -5.13 -22.24
CA SER A 260 1.43 -6.58 -22.40
C SER A 260 2.89 -7.05 -22.29
N THR A 261 3.82 -6.33 -22.92
CA THR A 261 5.25 -6.67 -22.92
C THR A 261 5.88 -6.52 -21.54
N ILE A 262 5.55 -5.46 -20.79
CA ILE A 262 6.04 -5.24 -19.43
C ILE A 262 5.65 -6.42 -18.53
N PHE A 263 4.40 -6.86 -18.62
CA PHE A 263 3.93 -8.00 -17.82
C PHE A 263 4.50 -9.34 -18.28
N ASP A 264 4.80 -9.53 -19.57
CA ASP A 264 5.55 -10.71 -20.02
C ASP A 264 6.94 -10.76 -19.38
N ASP A 265 7.65 -9.65 -19.36
CA ASP A 265 9.00 -9.58 -18.78
C ASP A 265 8.96 -9.86 -17.28
N ILE A 266 7.95 -9.34 -16.56
CA ILE A 266 7.73 -9.64 -15.15
C ILE A 266 7.47 -11.14 -14.95
N ALA A 267 6.56 -11.74 -15.73
CA ALA A 267 6.21 -13.14 -15.58
C ALA A 267 7.40 -14.07 -15.85
N LYS A 268 8.18 -13.81 -16.92
CA LYS A 268 9.35 -14.63 -17.27
C LYS A 268 10.37 -14.72 -16.13
N LEU A 269 10.57 -13.62 -15.39
CA LEU A 269 11.52 -13.57 -14.27
C LEU A 269 10.95 -14.12 -12.95
N ARG A 270 9.62 -14.10 -12.77
CA ARG A 270 8.97 -14.33 -11.48
C ARG A 270 8.06 -15.56 -11.43
N PHE A 271 7.83 -16.23 -12.56
CA PHE A 271 6.92 -17.36 -12.67
C PHE A 271 7.40 -18.40 -13.71
N GLU A 272 7.98 -19.49 -13.22
CA GLU A 272 8.61 -20.53 -14.05
C GLU A 272 7.60 -21.33 -14.90
N LYS A 273 6.37 -21.54 -14.40
CA LYS A 273 5.33 -22.34 -15.06
C LYS A 273 4.56 -21.57 -16.14
N LEU A 274 5.06 -20.41 -16.60
CA LEU A 274 4.38 -19.55 -17.57
C LEU A 274 4.00 -20.29 -18.86
N ASN A 275 4.93 -21.12 -19.37
CA ASN A 275 4.74 -21.87 -20.61
C ASN A 275 3.68 -22.98 -20.53
N GLN A 276 3.19 -23.30 -19.32
CA GLN A 276 2.14 -24.31 -19.10
C GLN A 276 0.72 -23.71 -19.20
N ILE A 277 0.61 -22.38 -19.26
CA ILE A 277 -0.67 -21.67 -19.33
C ILE A 277 -0.89 -21.16 -20.76
N ASP A 278 -2.11 -21.30 -21.27
CA ASP A 278 -2.48 -20.77 -22.58
C ASP A 278 -2.19 -19.26 -22.67
N ARG A 279 -1.53 -18.83 -23.75
CA ARG A 279 -1.09 -17.44 -23.94
C ARG A 279 -2.24 -16.43 -23.88
N ASN A 280 -3.42 -16.78 -24.38
CA ASN A 280 -4.58 -15.89 -24.32
C ASN A 280 -5.11 -15.75 -22.89
N ILE A 281 -5.02 -16.82 -22.09
CA ILE A 281 -5.37 -16.77 -20.67
C ILE A 281 -4.38 -15.87 -19.92
N VAL A 282 -3.08 -16.03 -20.16
CA VAL A 282 -2.05 -15.15 -19.58
C VAL A 282 -2.36 -13.69 -19.91
N GLU A 283 -2.65 -13.36 -21.17
CA GLU A 283 -3.06 -12.02 -21.58
C GLU A 283 -4.30 -11.52 -20.83
N LEU A 284 -5.36 -12.33 -20.73
CA LEU A 284 -6.54 -11.94 -19.95
C LEU A 284 -6.22 -11.66 -18.49
N LEU A 285 -5.31 -12.45 -17.88
CA LEU A 285 -4.84 -12.22 -16.51
C LEU A 285 -4.00 -10.94 -16.38
N LYS A 286 -3.25 -10.54 -17.41
CA LYS A 286 -2.57 -9.24 -17.44
C LYS A 286 -3.59 -8.10 -17.40
N TYR A 287 -4.63 -8.13 -18.23
CA TYR A 287 -5.66 -7.10 -18.18
C TYR A 287 -6.44 -7.15 -16.85
N ALA A 288 -6.73 -8.35 -16.35
CA ALA A 288 -7.39 -8.53 -15.06
C ALA A 288 -6.55 -7.96 -13.91
N SER A 289 -5.21 -7.98 -13.98
CA SER A 289 -4.35 -7.49 -12.89
C SER A 289 -4.37 -5.97 -12.75
N PHE A 290 -4.92 -5.28 -13.75
CA PHE A 290 -5.22 -3.86 -13.70
C PHE A 290 -3.98 -3.00 -13.38
N GLY A 291 -2.84 -3.32 -14.00
CA GLY A 291 -1.59 -2.59 -13.81
C GLY A 291 -0.86 -2.89 -12.51
N ILE A 292 -1.25 -3.95 -11.78
CA ILE A 292 -0.68 -4.33 -10.49
C ILE A 292 0.13 -5.64 -10.62
N PRO A 293 1.48 -5.59 -10.63
CA PRO A 293 2.35 -6.77 -10.77
C PRO A 293 2.06 -7.89 -9.77
N ARG A 294 1.87 -7.54 -8.49
CA ARG A 294 1.55 -8.53 -7.46
C ARG A 294 0.25 -9.28 -7.76
N SER A 295 -0.80 -8.56 -8.18
CA SER A 295 -2.08 -9.17 -8.54
C SER A 295 -1.94 -10.15 -9.70
N PHE A 296 -1.15 -9.81 -10.71
CA PHE A 296 -0.89 -10.70 -11.83
C PHE A 296 -0.22 -12.01 -11.41
N LEU A 297 0.85 -11.92 -10.62
CA LEU A 297 1.57 -13.10 -10.14
C LEU A 297 0.72 -13.99 -9.23
N ILE A 298 -0.12 -13.39 -8.37
CA ILE A 298 -1.09 -14.15 -7.55
C ILE A 298 -2.05 -14.92 -8.45
N MET A 299 -2.63 -14.25 -9.46
CA MET A 299 -3.58 -14.90 -10.35
C MET A 299 -2.94 -15.98 -11.23
N LEU A 300 -1.69 -15.82 -11.65
CA LEU A 300 -0.96 -16.88 -12.37
C LEU A 300 -0.77 -18.13 -11.51
N ARG A 301 -0.36 -17.94 -10.24
CA ARG A 301 -0.18 -19.05 -9.29
C ARG A 301 -1.50 -19.74 -9.00
N GLU A 302 -2.54 -18.97 -8.67
CA GLU A 302 -3.88 -19.49 -8.41
C GLU A 302 -4.46 -20.24 -9.62
N PHE A 303 -4.29 -19.68 -10.82
CA PHE A 303 -4.72 -20.37 -12.03
C PHE A 303 -3.96 -21.70 -12.18
N SER A 304 -2.64 -21.70 -11.95
CA SER A 304 -1.78 -22.88 -12.09
C SER A 304 -2.04 -23.97 -11.05
N SER A 305 -2.39 -23.62 -9.80
CA SER A 305 -2.65 -24.56 -8.71
C SER A 305 -4.08 -25.12 -8.70
N SER A 306 -5.01 -24.47 -9.42
CA SER A 306 -6.41 -24.89 -9.42
C SER A 306 -6.63 -26.28 -10.02
N ASN A 307 -7.25 -27.17 -9.25
CA ASN A 307 -7.64 -28.55 -9.64
C ASN A 307 -8.85 -28.62 -10.59
N ASN A 308 -9.33 -27.50 -11.12
CA ASN A 308 -10.51 -27.48 -11.98
C ASN A 308 -10.20 -28.10 -13.36
N ASN A 309 -11.13 -28.89 -13.87
CA ASN A 309 -10.93 -29.72 -15.08
C ASN A 309 -10.82 -28.92 -16.39
N THR A 310 -11.27 -27.67 -16.44
CA THR A 310 -11.24 -26.85 -17.67
C THR A 310 -10.63 -25.48 -17.45
N ASN A 311 -9.95 -24.96 -18.47
CA ASN A 311 -9.39 -23.60 -18.47
C ASN A 311 -10.43 -22.52 -18.15
N GLN A 312 -11.67 -22.68 -18.62
CA GLN A 312 -12.77 -21.77 -18.30
C GLN A 312 -13.11 -21.78 -16.81
N GLN A 313 -13.25 -22.96 -16.20
CA GLN A 313 -13.55 -23.08 -14.77
C GLN A 313 -12.41 -22.52 -13.93
N ARG A 314 -11.16 -22.85 -14.27
CA ARG A 314 -9.95 -22.29 -13.62
C ARG A 314 -9.94 -20.77 -13.68
N PHE A 315 -10.09 -20.19 -14.87
CA PHE A 315 -10.09 -18.73 -15.05
C PHE A 315 -11.21 -18.04 -14.26
N ASN A 316 -12.45 -18.54 -14.38
CA ASN A 316 -13.59 -17.95 -13.66
C ASN A 316 -13.39 -18.05 -12.14
N HIS A 317 -12.86 -19.17 -11.64
CA HIS A 317 -12.54 -19.34 -10.23
C HIS A 317 -11.49 -18.32 -9.77
N THR A 318 -10.36 -18.24 -10.47
CA THR A 318 -9.27 -17.28 -10.16
C THR A 318 -9.77 -15.84 -10.14
N ILE A 319 -10.54 -15.42 -11.16
CA ILE A 319 -11.07 -14.05 -11.24
C ILE A 319 -12.10 -13.79 -10.14
N ASN A 320 -12.98 -14.74 -9.85
CA ASN A 320 -13.98 -14.58 -8.79
C ASN A 320 -13.32 -14.46 -7.41
N LEU A 321 -12.37 -15.35 -7.10
CA LEU A 321 -11.60 -15.30 -5.86
C LEU A 321 -10.89 -13.95 -5.72
N PHE A 322 -10.20 -13.51 -6.79
CA PHE A 322 -9.51 -12.22 -6.80
C PHE A 322 -10.46 -11.04 -6.52
N CYS A 323 -11.63 -11.01 -7.18
CA CYS A 323 -12.62 -9.96 -6.96
C CYS A 323 -13.12 -9.95 -5.51
N ASN A 324 -13.41 -11.12 -4.93
CA ASN A 324 -13.88 -11.23 -3.55
C ASN A 324 -12.82 -10.74 -2.56
N VAL A 325 -11.55 -11.11 -2.76
CA VAL A 325 -10.43 -10.63 -1.93
C VAL A 325 -10.29 -9.11 -2.03
N ARG A 326 -10.37 -8.54 -3.23
CA ARG A 326 -10.27 -7.07 -3.41
C ARG A 326 -11.43 -6.31 -2.78
N VAL A 327 -12.66 -6.82 -2.89
CA VAL A 327 -13.81 -6.24 -2.18
C VAL A 327 -13.58 -6.33 -0.67
N SER A 328 -13.17 -7.50 -0.16
CA SER A 328 -12.88 -7.69 1.27
C SER A 328 -11.80 -6.73 1.78
N GLU A 329 -10.74 -6.49 1.01
CA GLU A 329 -9.70 -5.50 1.32
C GLU A 329 -10.29 -4.09 1.43
N TYR A 330 -11.11 -3.66 0.46
CA TYR A 330 -11.80 -2.37 0.53
C TYR A 330 -12.76 -2.28 1.73
N LEU A 331 -13.47 -3.36 2.07
CA LEU A 331 -14.38 -3.36 3.23
C LEU A 331 -13.62 -3.38 4.56
N SER A 332 -12.43 -3.96 4.60
CA SER A 332 -11.58 -3.97 5.80
C SER A 332 -11.19 -2.56 6.24
N LEU A 333 -11.21 -1.58 5.34
CA LEU A 333 -11.00 -0.17 5.67
C LEU A 333 -12.02 0.35 6.70
N ARG A 334 -13.20 -0.27 6.84
CA ARG A 334 -14.18 0.11 7.88
C ARG A 334 -13.66 -0.22 9.28
N ASN A 335 -12.88 -1.29 9.41
CA ASN A 335 -12.27 -1.67 10.68
C ASN A 335 -11.13 -0.70 11.02
N LYS A 336 -10.38 -0.27 10.00
CA LYS A 336 -9.27 0.68 10.10
C LYS A 336 -9.71 2.13 10.26
N MET A 337 -10.82 2.52 9.66
CA MET A 337 -11.42 3.85 9.75
C MET A 337 -12.91 3.73 10.04
N PRO A 338 -13.29 3.36 11.29
CA PRO A 338 -14.69 3.22 11.67
C PRO A 338 -15.51 4.47 11.36
N ARG A 339 -14.90 5.66 11.46
CA ARG A 339 -15.53 6.94 11.12
C ARG A 339 -16.00 7.04 9.66
N LEU A 340 -15.42 6.27 8.75
CA LEU A 340 -15.75 6.28 7.33
C LEU A 340 -16.65 5.10 6.92
N GLU A 341 -17.20 4.33 7.87
CA GLU A 341 -17.94 3.11 7.57
C GLU A 341 -19.08 3.32 6.56
N ASN A 342 -19.93 4.33 6.76
CA ASN A 342 -21.03 4.66 5.85
C ASN A 342 -20.53 5.04 4.44
N ILE A 343 -19.42 5.78 4.38
CA ILE A 343 -18.77 6.19 3.13
C ILE A 343 -18.21 4.97 2.40
N ILE A 344 -17.56 4.06 3.11
CA ILE A 344 -16.99 2.84 2.53
C ILE A 344 -18.10 1.92 2.02
N ASN A 345 -19.17 1.71 2.82
CA ASN A 345 -20.36 0.95 2.42
C ASN A 345 -20.97 1.51 1.12
N SER A 346 -21.16 2.84 1.08
CA SER A 346 -21.71 3.54 -0.08
C SER A 346 -20.80 3.40 -1.30
N GLY A 347 -19.48 3.42 -1.11
CA GLY A 347 -18.51 3.25 -2.19
C GLY A 347 -18.53 1.85 -2.81
N GLN A 348 -18.80 0.79 -2.03
CA GLN A 348 -18.99 -0.55 -2.59
C GLN A 348 -20.21 -0.57 -3.53
N VAL A 349 -21.34 -0.05 -3.06
CA VAL A 349 -22.58 0.05 -3.86
C VAL A 349 -22.36 0.89 -5.11
N LEU A 350 -21.64 2.00 -4.99
CA LEU A 350 -21.26 2.84 -6.12
C LEU A 350 -20.47 2.03 -7.15
N PHE A 351 -19.43 1.32 -6.71
CA PHE A 351 -18.56 0.53 -7.58
C PHE A 351 -19.33 -0.56 -8.32
N ASP A 352 -20.21 -1.31 -7.64
CA ASP A 352 -21.04 -2.35 -8.25
C ASP A 352 -21.95 -1.78 -9.36
N LYS A 353 -22.50 -0.58 -9.13
CA LYS A 353 -23.32 0.12 -10.13
C LYS A 353 -22.50 0.65 -11.31
N ILE A 354 -21.26 1.08 -11.08
CA ILE A 354 -20.32 1.45 -12.15
C ILE A 354 -20.06 0.24 -13.06
N ILE A 355 -19.75 -0.93 -12.46
CA ILE A 355 -19.53 -2.18 -13.20
C ILE A 355 -20.76 -2.57 -14.02
N THR A 356 -21.94 -2.53 -13.40
CA THR A 356 -23.21 -2.87 -14.06
C THR A 356 -23.50 -1.95 -15.25
N LYS A 357 -23.39 -0.63 -15.07
CA LYS A 357 -23.61 0.34 -16.15
C LYS A 357 -22.58 0.23 -17.28
N THR A 358 -21.32 -0.09 -16.95
CA THR A 358 -20.27 -0.29 -17.95
C THR A 358 -20.58 -1.53 -18.80
N LYS A 359 -21.01 -2.62 -18.18
CA LYS A 359 -21.49 -3.81 -18.89
C LYS A 359 -22.68 -3.50 -19.79
N GLU A 360 -23.71 -2.81 -19.28
CA GLU A 360 -24.88 -2.42 -20.07
C GLU A 360 -24.50 -1.56 -21.29
N ALA A 361 -23.55 -0.64 -21.12
CA ALA A 361 -23.06 0.21 -22.21
C ALA A 361 -22.38 -0.64 -23.30
N ASN A 362 -21.53 -1.59 -22.91
CA ASN A 362 -20.88 -2.53 -23.84
C ASN A 362 -21.89 -3.41 -24.58
N THR A 363 -22.93 -3.91 -23.90
CA THR A 363 -23.99 -4.71 -24.54
C THR A 363 -24.80 -3.89 -25.56
N LYS A 364 -25.07 -2.62 -25.29
CA LYS A 364 -25.79 -1.72 -26.21
C LYS A 364 -24.95 -1.33 -27.42
N ASP A 365 -23.64 -1.17 -27.22
CA ASP A 365 -22.68 -0.75 -28.26
C ASP A 365 -22.15 -1.92 -29.11
N ASN A 366 -22.73 -3.13 -29.00
CA ASN A 366 -22.29 -4.35 -29.70
C ASN A 366 -22.18 -4.24 -31.24
N LYS A 367 -22.74 -3.20 -31.86
CA LYS A 367 -22.63 -2.95 -33.32
C LYS A 367 -21.44 -2.07 -33.70
N ALA A 368 -20.91 -1.29 -32.77
CA ALA A 368 -19.75 -0.46 -33.00
C ALA A 368 -18.48 -1.27 -32.68
N ASN A 369 -17.44 -1.14 -33.50
CA ASN A 369 -16.13 -1.78 -33.23
C ASN A 369 -15.35 -1.02 -32.15
N THR A 370 -16.03 -0.70 -31.05
CA THR A 370 -15.54 0.11 -29.93
C THR A 370 -15.82 -0.60 -28.60
N LYS A 371 -15.15 -0.14 -27.53
CA LYS A 371 -15.40 -0.57 -26.16
C LYS A 371 -15.72 0.62 -25.25
N GLN A 372 -16.59 0.39 -24.29
CA GLN A 372 -16.92 1.31 -23.20
C GLN A 372 -16.26 0.82 -21.90
N VAL A 373 -15.16 1.47 -21.54
CA VAL A 373 -14.43 1.21 -20.27
C VAL A 373 -14.09 2.49 -19.51
N ILE A 374 -14.37 3.67 -20.09
CA ILE A 374 -14.18 4.95 -19.43
C ILE A 374 -15.52 5.37 -18.83
N PHE A 375 -15.56 5.53 -17.52
CA PHE A 375 -16.73 5.97 -16.78
C PHE A 375 -16.54 7.43 -16.35
N GLY A 376 -17.51 8.30 -16.68
CA GLY A 376 -17.50 9.71 -16.38
C GLY A 376 -18.54 10.06 -15.32
N ILE A 377 -18.10 10.56 -14.18
CA ILE A 377 -18.97 11.09 -13.12
C ILE A 377 -19.02 12.61 -13.24
N GLU A 378 -20.22 13.14 -13.40
CA GLU A 378 -20.45 14.59 -13.41
C GLU A 378 -20.06 15.19 -12.06
N GLU A 379 -19.40 16.34 -12.08
CA GLU A 379 -18.94 17.03 -10.88
C GLU A 379 -20.09 17.29 -9.89
N TYR A 380 -19.89 16.91 -8.62
CA TYR A 380 -20.95 16.80 -7.60
C TYR A 380 -20.71 17.63 -6.33
N GLY A 381 -19.55 18.28 -6.19
CA GLY A 381 -19.25 19.25 -5.13
C GLY A 381 -19.37 18.75 -3.68
N ASN A 382 -19.20 17.44 -3.44
CA ASN A 382 -19.35 16.82 -2.12
C ASN A 382 -18.02 16.16 -1.69
N LEU A 383 -17.42 16.69 -0.62
CA LEU A 383 -16.12 16.22 -0.10
C LEU A 383 -16.16 14.77 0.41
N LEU A 384 -17.28 14.33 1.01
CA LEU A 384 -17.42 12.94 1.46
C LEU A 384 -17.51 11.98 0.27
N ALA A 385 -18.12 12.43 -0.82
CA ALA A 385 -18.14 11.69 -2.07
C ALA A 385 -16.77 11.66 -2.76
N ASP A 386 -16.00 12.75 -2.69
CA ASP A 386 -14.60 12.73 -3.15
C ASP A 386 -13.79 11.72 -2.33
N ARG A 387 -13.91 11.73 -1.00
CA ARG A 387 -13.24 10.77 -0.13
C ARG A 387 -13.63 9.32 -0.41
N MET A 388 -14.91 9.07 -0.70
CA MET A 388 -15.40 7.75 -1.12
C MET A 388 -14.67 7.24 -2.37
N ILE A 389 -14.51 8.09 -3.38
CA ILE A 389 -13.82 7.72 -4.62
C ILE A 389 -12.32 7.55 -4.39
N GLU A 390 -11.70 8.41 -3.57
CA GLU A 390 -10.29 8.28 -3.20
C GLU A 390 -9.98 6.92 -2.55
N LEU A 391 -10.84 6.44 -1.65
CA LEU A 391 -10.69 5.11 -1.03
C LEU A 391 -10.82 3.97 -2.05
N LEU A 392 -11.72 4.10 -3.05
CA LEU A 392 -11.82 3.14 -4.15
C LEU A 392 -10.55 3.15 -5.02
N ILE A 393 -9.94 4.32 -5.23
CA ILE A 393 -8.69 4.48 -5.99
C ILE A 393 -7.51 3.88 -5.22
N GLU A 394 -7.42 4.10 -3.91
CA GLU A 394 -6.34 3.58 -3.05
C GLU A 394 -6.22 2.06 -3.13
N VAL A 395 -7.35 1.34 -3.06
CA VAL A 395 -7.40 -0.13 -3.15
C VAL A 395 -7.25 -0.63 -4.60
N GLY A 396 -7.30 0.28 -5.58
CA GLY A 396 -7.12 -0.03 -6.99
C GLY A 396 -8.39 -0.40 -7.73
N LEU A 397 -9.58 -0.17 -7.16
CA LEU A 397 -10.86 -0.48 -7.81
C LEU A 397 -11.19 0.48 -8.96
N LEU A 398 -10.72 1.73 -8.89
CA LEU A 398 -10.89 2.74 -9.94
C LEU A 398 -9.55 3.37 -10.33
N PHE A 399 -9.23 3.40 -11.62
CA PHE A 399 -8.06 4.09 -12.14
C PHE A 399 -8.43 5.49 -12.64
N PRO A 400 -7.83 6.58 -12.12
CA PRO A 400 -8.15 7.94 -12.55
C PRO A 400 -7.49 8.32 -13.90
N ILE A 401 -8.25 8.90 -14.83
CA ILE A 401 -7.75 9.38 -16.16
C ILE A 401 -7.72 10.93 -16.24
N GLY A 402 -8.27 11.62 -15.24
CA GLY A 402 -8.42 13.08 -15.22
C GLY A 402 -9.72 13.59 -15.85
N SER A 403 -9.97 14.88 -15.69
CA SER A 403 -11.27 15.50 -16.01
C SER A 403 -11.36 16.03 -17.45
N ILE A 404 -12.56 16.07 -18.02
CA ILE A 404 -12.85 16.73 -19.31
C ILE A 404 -14.05 17.67 -19.16
N SER A 405 -13.97 18.85 -19.77
CA SER A 405 -15.09 19.77 -19.94
C SER A 405 -15.91 19.41 -21.18
N HIS A 406 -17.23 19.34 -21.03
CA HIS A 406 -18.18 19.04 -22.09
C HIS A 406 -19.25 20.12 -22.18
N GLY A 407 -18.86 21.29 -22.69
CA GLY A 407 -19.76 22.41 -22.94
C GLY A 407 -20.28 23.07 -21.67
N LYS A 408 -21.28 23.94 -21.82
CA LYS A 408 -21.90 24.68 -20.72
C LYS A 408 -23.22 24.02 -20.29
N ASN A 409 -23.44 23.98 -18.98
CA ASN A 409 -24.73 23.73 -18.36
C ASN A 409 -25.72 24.87 -18.71
N LYS A 410 -27.00 24.65 -18.40
CA LYS A 410 -28.07 25.65 -18.64
C LYS A 410 -27.85 26.97 -17.88
N ASP A 411 -27.05 26.95 -16.82
CA ASP A 411 -26.67 28.09 -15.98
C ASP A 411 -25.37 28.79 -16.46
N GLY A 412 -24.77 28.33 -17.57
CA GLY A 412 -23.53 28.88 -18.11
C GLY A 412 -22.24 28.32 -17.50
N SER A 413 -22.31 27.46 -16.47
CA SER A 413 -21.15 26.78 -15.87
C SER A 413 -20.64 25.66 -16.78
N ASN A 414 -19.34 25.36 -16.76
CA ASN A 414 -18.79 24.26 -17.57
C ASN A 414 -19.22 22.90 -16.99
N ARG A 415 -19.78 22.03 -17.84
CA ARG A 415 -20.14 20.67 -17.45
C ARG A 415 -18.89 19.79 -17.47
N THR A 416 -18.29 19.58 -16.31
CA THR A 416 -17.05 18.81 -16.18
C THR A 416 -17.34 17.39 -15.69
N TYR A 417 -16.64 16.41 -16.26
CA TYR A 417 -16.69 15.01 -15.84
C TYR A 417 -15.34 14.57 -15.30
N LYS A 418 -15.32 14.04 -14.08
CA LYS A 418 -14.19 13.26 -13.57
C LYS A 418 -14.25 11.87 -14.19
N ARG A 419 -13.16 11.38 -14.79
CA ARG A 419 -13.14 10.11 -15.54
C ARG A 419 -12.30 9.04 -14.86
N TYR A 420 -12.82 7.82 -14.89
CA TYR A 420 -12.23 6.66 -14.26
C TYR A 420 -12.34 5.43 -15.17
N ILE A 421 -11.40 4.49 -15.04
CA ILE A 421 -11.55 3.13 -15.57
C ILE A 421 -11.91 2.22 -14.39
N PRO A 422 -12.99 1.46 -14.44
CA PRO A 422 -13.26 0.46 -13.42
C PRO A 422 -12.39 -0.78 -13.63
N HIS A 423 -12.04 -1.43 -12.52
CA HIS A 423 -11.12 -2.56 -12.51
C HIS A 423 -11.54 -3.69 -13.47
N TYR A 424 -10.63 -4.10 -14.37
CA TYR A 424 -10.92 -5.03 -15.45
C TYR A 424 -11.28 -6.44 -14.99
N ALA A 425 -10.70 -6.95 -13.89
CA ALA A 425 -11.13 -8.22 -13.30
C ALA A 425 -12.65 -8.26 -13.01
N PHE A 426 -13.24 -7.17 -12.51
CA PHE A 426 -14.67 -7.12 -12.23
C PHE A 426 -15.50 -7.08 -13.50
N LEU A 427 -15.05 -6.34 -14.53
CA LEU A 427 -15.66 -6.35 -15.86
C LEU A 427 -15.62 -7.75 -16.50
N LEU A 428 -14.51 -8.47 -16.36
CA LEU A 428 -14.36 -9.85 -16.82
C LEU A 428 -15.30 -10.80 -16.03
N ASN A 429 -15.37 -10.64 -14.70
CA ASN A 429 -16.23 -11.44 -13.82
C ASN A 429 -17.71 -11.33 -14.21
N VAL A 430 -18.19 -10.12 -14.55
CA VAL A 430 -19.57 -9.90 -15.01
C VAL A 430 -19.77 -10.16 -16.52
N LYS A 431 -18.72 -10.60 -17.23
CA LYS A 431 -18.71 -10.85 -18.68
C LYS A 431 -19.05 -9.61 -19.52
N ALA A 432 -18.51 -8.46 -19.16
CA ALA A 432 -18.74 -7.19 -19.87
C ALA A 432 -18.15 -7.16 -21.29
N PHE A 433 -17.24 -8.07 -21.62
CA PHE A 433 -16.54 -8.15 -22.91
C PHE A 433 -16.97 -9.37 -23.75
N SER A 434 -18.12 -9.97 -23.43
CA SER A 434 -18.70 -11.09 -24.19
C SER A 434 -19.92 -10.59 -24.96
N GLU A 435 -19.88 -10.64 -26.30
CA GLU A 435 -20.93 -10.14 -27.20
C GLU A 435 -22.19 -11.03 -27.20
N ASN A 436 -22.82 -11.22 -26.05
CA ASN A 436 -23.94 -12.16 -25.84
C ASN A 436 -23.62 -13.62 -26.26
N SER A 437 -22.36 -13.92 -26.56
CA SER A 437 -21.89 -15.25 -26.97
C SER A 437 -21.98 -16.23 -25.80
N ARG A 438 -22.66 -17.35 -26.02
CA ARG A 438 -22.72 -18.46 -25.05
C ARG A 438 -21.44 -19.29 -25.13
N GLY A 439 -20.33 -18.79 -24.59
CA GLY A 439 -19.07 -19.54 -24.51
C GLY A 439 -17.89 -18.70 -24.02
N PHE A 440 -16.94 -19.34 -23.34
CA PHE A 440 -15.66 -18.73 -22.98
C PHE A 440 -14.65 -18.91 -24.11
N ARG A 441 -14.38 -17.84 -24.86
CA ARG A 441 -13.40 -17.81 -25.95
C ARG A 441 -12.39 -16.71 -25.68
N PRO A 442 -11.23 -17.02 -25.07
CA PRO A 442 -10.23 -16.03 -24.69
C PRO A 442 -9.84 -15.08 -25.82
N THR A 443 -9.68 -15.60 -27.02
CA THR A 443 -9.34 -14.83 -28.23
C THR A 443 -10.38 -13.75 -28.55
N GLN A 444 -11.67 -14.07 -28.47
CA GLN A 444 -12.75 -13.10 -28.73
C GLN A 444 -12.82 -12.02 -27.64
N ILE A 445 -12.62 -12.41 -26.38
CA ILE A 445 -12.59 -11.47 -25.26
C ILE A 445 -11.42 -10.49 -25.42
N LEU A 446 -10.24 -10.99 -25.80
CA LEU A 446 -9.08 -10.15 -26.09
C LEU A 446 -9.29 -9.23 -27.28
N GLN A 447 -9.92 -9.73 -28.36
CA GLN A 447 -10.30 -8.88 -29.50
C GLN A 447 -11.22 -7.74 -29.06
N TYR A 448 -12.19 -8.00 -28.18
CA TYR A 448 -13.06 -6.96 -27.63
C TYR A 448 -12.28 -5.96 -26.79
N ILE A 449 -11.41 -6.44 -25.87
CA ILE A 449 -10.57 -5.60 -25.02
C ILE A 449 -9.65 -4.71 -25.86
N ASN A 450 -9.15 -5.17 -27.01
CA ASN A 450 -8.25 -4.40 -27.86
C ASN A 450 -8.95 -3.42 -28.80
N ARG A 451 -10.29 -3.31 -28.76
CA ARG A 451 -11.02 -2.27 -29.50
C ARG A 451 -10.66 -0.88 -28.99
N ASN A 452 -10.82 0.10 -29.87
CA ASN A 452 -10.68 1.50 -29.51
C ASN A 452 -11.76 1.89 -28.49
N ASN A 453 -11.38 2.76 -27.55
CA ASN A 453 -12.35 3.37 -26.64
C ASN A 453 -13.34 4.22 -27.44
N THR A 454 -14.60 4.19 -27.03
CA THR A 454 -15.59 5.16 -27.48
C THR A 454 -15.15 6.58 -27.14
N LYS A 455 -15.52 7.54 -28.02
CA LYS A 455 -15.19 8.97 -27.82
C LYS A 455 -15.79 9.55 -26.55
N HIS A 456 -16.97 9.06 -26.16
CA HIS A 456 -17.69 9.55 -24.99
C HIS A 456 -17.73 8.48 -23.90
N PRO A 457 -17.39 8.84 -22.65
CA PRO A 457 -17.44 7.89 -21.54
C PRO A 457 -18.88 7.51 -21.21
N VAL A 458 -19.04 6.43 -20.44
CA VAL A 458 -20.31 6.11 -19.78
C VAL A 458 -20.59 7.19 -18.73
N ARG A 459 -21.55 8.08 -19.02
CA ARG A 459 -21.84 9.25 -18.18
C ARG A 459 -22.86 8.91 -17.11
N ALA A 460 -22.59 9.32 -15.88
CA ALA A 460 -23.55 9.26 -14.79
C ALA A 460 -23.47 10.50 -13.90
N ASN A 461 -24.62 10.86 -13.32
CA ASN A 461 -24.67 11.79 -12.20
C ASN A 461 -24.53 10.98 -10.91
N LEU A 462 -23.65 11.40 -9.99
CA LEU A 462 -23.36 10.63 -8.78
C LEU A 462 -24.60 10.41 -7.91
N LYS A 463 -25.49 11.41 -7.78
CA LYS A 463 -26.73 11.30 -6.99
C LYS A 463 -27.66 10.21 -7.53
N ASN A 464 -27.79 10.14 -8.86
CA ASN A 464 -28.62 9.12 -9.50
C ASN A 464 -27.97 7.74 -9.46
N LEU A 465 -26.65 7.69 -9.54
CA LEU A 465 -25.90 6.45 -9.48
C LEU A 465 -26.00 5.85 -8.08
N LEU A 466 -25.65 6.58 -7.04
CA LEU A 466 -25.71 6.10 -5.66
C LEU A 466 -27.16 5.89 -5.19
N GLY A 467 -28.08 6.73 -5.64
CA GLY A 467 -29.46 6.83 -5.15
C GLY A 467 -29.59 8.08 -4.30
N LYS A 468 -30.72 8.82 -4.44
CA LYS A 468 -30.90 10.12 -3.76
C LYS A 468 -30.74 10.02 -2.25
N GLU A 469 -31.37 9.02 -1.63
CA GLU A 469 -31.31 8.78 -0.18
C GLU A 469 -29.89 8.45 0.29
N ALA A 470 -29.22 7.50 -0.39
CA ALA A 470 -27.86 7.12 -0.04
C ALA A 470 -26.87 8.28 -0.20
N TYR A 471 -27.06 9.13 -1.21
CA TYR A 471 -26.24 10.33 -1.42
C TYR A 471 -26.46 11.39 -0.35
N THR A 472 -27.70 11.65 0.04
CA THR A 472 -28.01 12.60 1.13
C THR A 472 -27.58 12.07 2.49
N ASN A 473 -27.57 10.76 2.66
CA ASN A 473 -27.17 10.08 3.89
C ASN A 473 -25.67 9.75 3.94
N LEU A 474 -24.84 10.30 3.06
CA LEU A 474 -23.38 10.22 3.21
C LEU A 474 -22.97 11.03 4.45
N HIS A 475 -22.44 10.35 5.46
CA HIS A 475 -22.01 10.97 6.72
C HIS A 475 -20.82 10.25 7.34
N LEU A 476 -20.19 10.88 8.32
CA LEU A 476 -19.16 10.27 9.15
C LEU A 476 -19.82 9.52 10.32
N ASN A 477 -19.40 8.29 10.57
CA ASN A 477 -19.83 7.48 11.70
C ASN A 477 -19.10 7.95 12.97
N LEU A 478 -19.66 8.95 13.64
CA LEU A 478 -19.05 9.48 14.85
C LEU A 478 -19.40 8.59 16.05
N PRO A 479 -18.41 8.13 16.84
CA PRO A 479 -18.70 7.33 18.02
C PRO A 479 -19.49 8.16 19.04
N ALA A 480 -20.48 7.53 19.65
CA ALA A 480 -21.22 8.13 20.74
C ALA A 480 -20.33 8.32 21.97
N CYS A 481 -20.76 9.19 22.88
CA CYS A 481 -20.07 9.42 24.14
C CYS A 481 -19.94 8.11 24.94
N THR A 482 -18.70 7.71 25.27
CA THR A 482 -18.43 6.50 26.06
C THR A 482 -19.05 6.53 27.45
N LYS A 483 -19.23 7.72 28.03
CA LYS A 483 -19.83 7.92 29.36
C LYS A 483 -21.36 7.90 29.39
N CYS A 484 -22.03 8.50 28.40
CA CYS A 484 -23.49 8.71 28.46
C CYS A 484 -24.24 8.32 27.19
N GLY A 485 -23.57 7.77 26.18
CA GLY A 485 -24.18 7.30 24.93
C GLY A 485 -24.71 8.40 24.00
N THR A 486 -24.58 9.69 24.35
CA THR A 486 -25.06 10.78 23.51
C THR A 486 -24.28 10.79 22.18
N PRO A 487 -24.98 10.81 21.02
CA PRO A 487 -24.33 10.88 19.73
C PRO A 487 -23.56 12.19 19.58
N ARG A 488 -22.44 12.14 18.86
CA ARG A 488 -21.60 13.30 18.59
C ARG A 488 -22.22 14.12 17.45
N ASN A 489 -22.26 15.44 17.60
CA ASN A 489 -22.91 16.32 16.63
C ASN A 489 -22.00 16.66 15.44
N ASN A 490 -20.68 16.71 15.67
CA ASN A 490 -19.70 16.96 14.61
C ASN A 490 -18.33 16.33 14.93
N ASP A 491 -17.53 16.09 13.90
CA ASP A 491 -16.23 15.40 14.03
C ASP A 491 -15.18 16.22 14.81
N ILE A 492 -15.36 17.53 14.95
CA ILE A 492 -14.41 18.41 15.67
C ILE A 492 -14.73 18.50 17.17
N GLN A 493 -15.88 17.97 17.60
CA GLN A 493 -16.37 18.09 18.97
C GLN A 493 -15.50 17.32 19.97
N LYS A 494 -14.72 18.03 20.77
CA LYS A 494 -13.83 17.43 21.78
C LYS A 494 -14.55 16.92 23.04
N PHE A 495 -15.70 17.49 23.37
CA PHE A 495 -16.44 17.20 24.60
C PHE A 495 -17.91 16.90 24.33
N CYS A 496 -18.48 15.96 25.08
CA CYS A 496 -19.88 15.59 24.97
C CYS A 496 -20.78 16.79 25.31
N GLY A 497 -21.69 17.13 24.41
CA GLY A 497 -22.63 18.24 24.60
C GLY A 497 -23.67 18.00 25.70
N HIS A 498 -23.80 16.76 26.18
CA HIS A 498 -24.71 16.39 27.27
C HIS A 498 -24.00 16.25 28.62
N CYS A 499 -22.97 15.37 28.72
CA CYS A 499 -22.34 15.07 30.00
C CYS A 499 -20.97 15.73 30.23
N GLY A 500 -20.48 16.52 29.27
CA GLY A 500 -19.20 17.23 29.37
C GLY A 500 -17.94 16.35 29.33
N SER A 501 -18.05 15.02 29.26
CA SER A 501 -16.86 14.17 29.17
C SER A 501 -16.14 14.34 27.84
N GLN A 502 -14.81 14.25 27.85
CA GLN A 502 -14.02 14.23 26.62
C GLN A 502 -14.45 13.05 25.75
N LEU A 503 -14.71 13.33 24.47
CA LEU A 503 -15.01 12.31 23.47
C LEU A 503 -13.69 11.75 22.96
N ILE A 504 -13.55 10.42 23.02
CA ILE A 504 -12.34 9.71 22.59
C ILE A 504 -12.73 8.77 21.45
N ASP A 505 -12.06 8.89 20.32
CA ASP A 505 -12.21 7.97 19.21
C ASP A 505 -11.41 6.67 19.45
N GLY A 506 -11.97 5.51 19.11
CA GLY A 506 -11.31 4.21 19.32
C GLY A 506 -10.00 4.06 18.52
N SER A 507 -8.97 3.43 19.11
CA SER A 507 -7.65 3.20 18.46
C SER A 507 -7.71 2.01 17.51
N VAL A 508 -7.26 2.24 16.28
CA VAL A 508 -7.16 1.20 15.24
C VAL A 508 -6.16 0.14 15.66
N PHE A 509 -5.05 0.58 16.24
CA PHE A 509 -4.04 -0.30 16.80
C PHE A 509 -4.62 -1.16 17.92
N ASN A 510 -5.30 -0.56 18.91
CA ASN A 510 -5.89 -1.32 20.02
C ASN A 510 -6.92 -2.34 19.51
N LYS A 511 -7.74 -1.97 18.52
CA LYS A 511 -8.67 -2.91 17.88
C LYS A 511 -7.96 -4.08 17.20
N CYS A 512 -6.84 -3.82 16.50
CA CYS A 512 -6.01 -4.89 15.92
C CYS A 512 -5.47 -5.82 17.00
N MET A 513 -5.03 -5.27 18.14
CA MET A 513 -4.49 -6.04 19.25
C MET A 513 -5.55 -6.87 19.99
N GLU A 514 -6.81 -6.45 19.95
CA GLU A 514 -7.95 -7.17 20.51
C GLU A 514 -8.42 -8.35 19.64
N ILE A 515 -7.98 -8.45 18.37
CA ILE A 515 -8.38 -9.55 17.46
C ILE A 515 -7.98 -10.90 18.08
N PRO A 516 -8.91 -11.87 18.21
CA PRO A 516 -8.57 -13.20 18.66
C PRO A 516 -7.60 -13.91 17.70
N LEU A 517 -6.58 -14.59 18.23
CA LEU A 517 -5.55 -15.26 17.41
C LEU A 517 -6.13 -16.27 16.40
N HIS A 518 -7.23 -16.93 16.75
CA HIS A 518 -7.87 -17.93 15.90
C HIS A 518 -8.70 -17.31 14.76
N ASP A 519 -8.99 -16.01 14.81
CA ASP A 519 -9.75 -15.29 13.79
C ASP A 519 -8.87 -14.78 12.63
N ILE A 520 -7.55 -14.98 12.72
CA ILE A 520 -6.62 -14.57 11.67
C ILE A 520 -6.89 -15.40 10.39
N PRO A 521 -7.30 -14.77 9.27
CA PRO A 521 -7.73 -15.49 8.07
C PRO A 521 -6.61 -16.27 7.37
N SER A 522 -5.35 -15.83 7.54
CA SER A 522 -4.18 -16.45 6.89
C SER A 522 -3.78 -17.79 7.52
N LEU A 523 -4.31 -18.11 8.70
CA LEU A 523 -4.07 -19.38 9.39
C LEU A 523 -4.99 -20.48 8.85
N THR A 524 -4.42 -21.67 8.61
CA THR A 524 -5.20 -22.87 8.29
C THR A 524 -6.05 -23.30 9.49
N ASP A 525 -7.12 -24.05 9.27
CA ASP A 525 -7.97 -24.56 10.35
C ASP A 525 -7.17 -25.36 11.39
N TRP A 526 -6.19 -26.17 10.94
CA TRP A 526 -5.28 -26.89 11.83
C TRP A 526 -4.45 -25.94 12.71
N GLN A 527 -3.90 -24.87 12.13
CA GLN A 527 -3.14 -23.85 12.86
C GLN A 527 -4.02 -23.13 13.88
N LYS A 528 -5.27 -22.79 13.51
CA LYS A 528 -6.23 -22.13 14.41
C LYS A 528 -6.53 -23.00 15.63
N THR A 529 -6.81 -24.30 15.44
CA THR A 529 -7.04 -25.22 16.55
C THR A 529 -5.80 -25.37 17.44
N LYS A 530 -4.60 -25.45 16.85
CA LYS A 530 -3.37 -25.62 17.60
C LYS A 530 -2.98 -24.40 18.41
N ILE A 531 -3.19 -23.21 17.87
CA ILE A 531 -2.87 -21.96 18.55
C ILE A 531 -3.81 -21.72 19.74
N GLN A 532 -5.02 -22.28 19.74
CA GLN A 532 -5.90 -22.26 20.93
C GLN A 532 -5.32 -23.05 22.13
N GLU A 533 -4.33 -23.93 21.93
CA GLU A 533 -3.61 -24.58 23.03
C GLU A 533 -2.67 -23.60 23.76
N LEU A 534 -2.32 -22.47 23.14
CA LEU A 534 -1.69 -21.35 23.84
C LEU A 534 -2.73 -20.67 24.72
N ARG A 535 -2.36 -20.37 25.97
CA ARG A 535 -3.17 -19.55 26.88
C ARG A 535 -3.12 -18.06 26.51
N ILE A 536 -3.11 -17.75 25.22
CA ILE A 536 -2.98 -16.41 24.65
C ILE A 536 -4.24 -16.16 23.85
N LYS A 537 -4.94 -15.07 24.16
CA LYS A 537 -6.29 -14.82 23.63
C LYS A 537 -6.26 -14.07 22.31
N ASN A 538 -5.41 -13.05 22.23
CA ASN A 538 -5.46 -12.08 21.15
C ASN A 538 -4.06 -11.79 20.57
N VAL A 539 -4.06 -11.05 19.47
CA VAL A 539 -2.84 -10.64 18.77
C VAL A 539 -1.91 -9.82 19.67
N GLY A 540 -2.46 -8.93 20.50
CA GLY A 540 -1.68 -8.11 21.42
C GLY A 540 -0.83 -8.92 22.40
N GLU A 541 -1.44 -9.87 23.09
CA GLU A 541 -0.73 -10.76 24.02
C GLU A 541 0.37 -11.57 23.30
N PHE A 542 0.10 -12.00 22.06
CA PHE A 542 1.07 -12.76 21.25
C PHE A 542 2.32 -11.96 20.89
N ILE A 543 2.16 -10.71 20.46
CA ILE A 543 3.30 -9.88 20.04
C ILE A 543 4.13 -9.38 21.23
N THR A 544 3.54 -9.32 22.42
CA THR A 544 4.26 -8.92 23.64
C THR A 544 5.11 -10.04 24.23
N LEU A 545 5.00 -11.26 23.70
CA LEU A 545 5.84 -12.36 24.16
C LEU A 545 7.33 -12.05 23.89
N PRO A 546 8.21 -12.31 24.88
CA PRO A 546 9.65 -12.17 24.68
C PRO A 546 10.18 -13.09 23.58
N ASP A 547 9.63 -14.30 23.45
CA ASP A 547 9.95 -15.26 22.39
C ASP A 547 8.70 -16.08 21.99
N PRO A 548 7.92 -15.60 20.99
CA PRO A 548 6.77 -16.32 20.46
C PRO A 548 7.13 -17.70 19.90
N GLY A 549 8.35 -17.86 19.37
CA GLY A 549 8.82 -19.11 18.76
C GLY A 549 9.03 -20.21 19.79
N SER A 550 9.55 -19.87 20.97
CA SER A 550 9.67 -20.81 22.09
C SER A 550 8.32 -21.21 22.67
N GLU A 551 7.38 -20.28 22.83
CA GLU A 551 6.04 -20.60 23.33
C GLU A 551 5.28 -21.50 22.34
N LEU A 552 5.34 -21.23 21.04
CA LEU A 552 4.72 -22.07 20.01
C LEU A 552 5.29 -23.49 19.98
N ARG A 553 6.60 -23.65 20.20
CA ARG A 553 7.27 -24.96 20.21
C ARG A 553 6.87 -25.84 21.40
N LYS A 554 6.24 -25.29 22.45
CA LYS A 554 5.67 -26.08 23.55
C LYS A 554 4.44 -26.89 23.11
N ILE A 555 3.82 -26.53 21.98
CA ILE A 555 2.63 -27.19 21.45
C ILE A 555 3.03 -28.47 20.70
N ARG A 556 2.30 -29.57 20.96
CA ARG A 556 2.54 -30.85 20.30
C ARG A 556 2.36 -30.72 18.78
N ARG A 557 3.38 -31.14 18.02
CA ARG A 557 3.48 -31.09 16.54
C ARG A 557 3.78 -29.72 15.94
N ILE A 558 4.17 -28.72 16.74
CA ILE A 558 4.75 -27.47 16.26
C ILE A 558 6.27 -27.50 16.47
N GLY A 559 7.00 -27.82 15.40
CA GLY A 559 8.45 -27.66 15.37
C GLY A 559 8.86 -26.24 14.98
N ARG A 560 10.17 -25.99 14.91
CA ARG A 560 10.77 -24.68 14.57
C ARG A 560 10.19 -24.07 13.28
N ILE A 561 10.19 -24.82 12.18
CA ILE A 561 9.69 -24.36 10.87
C ILE A 561 8.22 -23.93 10.96
N ARG A 562 7.38 -24.73 11.63
CA ARG A 562 5.95 -24.42 11.77
C ARG A 562 5.70 -23.20 12.65
N ALA A 563 6.50 -23.03 13.71
CA ALA A 563 6.44 -21.85 14.55
C ALA A 563 6.79 -20.58 13.75
N GLU A 564 7.86 -20.62 12.97
CA GLU A 564 8.27 -19.52 12.09
C GLU A 564 7.19 -19.17 11.05
N ILE A 565 6.54 -20.17 10.43
CA ILE A 565 5.42 -19.94 9.51
C ILE A 565 4.23 -19.26 10.21
N ILE A 566 3.86 -19.72 11.41
CA ILE A 566 2.77 -19.12 12.17
C ILE A 566 3.10 -17.66 12.51
N ILE A 567 4.30 -17.40 13.04
CA ILE A 567 4.75 -16.04 13.36
C ILE A 567 4.71 -15.17 12.10
N LYS A 568 5.26 -15.64 10.99
CA LYS A 568 5.24 -14.90 9.71
C LYS A 568 3.81 -14.59 9.26
N LYS A 569 2.87 -15.53 9.40
CA LYS A 569 1.45 -15.31 9.05
C LYS A 569 0.75 -14.31 9.96
N VAL A 570 1.03 -14.34 11.27
CA VAL A 570 0.48 -13.39 12.25
C VAL A 570 1.07 -12.00 12.02
N SER A 571 2.40 -11.88 11.92
CA SER A 571 3.09 -10.62 11.61
C SER A 571 2.62 -10.06 10.27
N LEU A 572 2.50 -10.90 9.23
CA LEU A 572 1.96 -10.48 7.95
C LEU A 572 0.54 -9.95 8.12
N HIS A 573 -0.35 -10.65 8.86
CA HIS A 573 -1.70 -10.15 9.11
C HIS A 573 -1.73 -8.80 9.83
N ILE A 574 -0.90 -8.60 10.85
CA ILE A 574 -0.76 -7.31 11.55
C ILE A 574 -0.30 -6.24 10.55
N ASP A 575 0.74 -6.54 9.78
CA ASP A 575 1.24 -5.65 8.75
C ASP A 575 0.15 -5.37 7.71
N GLU A 576 -0.69 -6.33 7.32
CA GLU A 576 -1.79 -6.08 6.37
C GLU A 576 -2.94 -5.28 6.99
N TYR A 577 -3.17 -5.45 8.29
CA TYR A 577 -4.21 -4.73 9.02
C TYR A 577 -3.78 -3.28 9.32
N LEU A 578 -2.49 -3.06 9.59
CA LEU A 578 -1.92 -1.76 9.92
C LEU A 578 -1.24 -1.07 8.74
N SER A 579 -0.97 -1.74 7.61
CA SER A 579 -0.62 -1.07 6.34
C SER A 579 -1.89 -0.66 5.60
#